data_AF-A0A1G3KW41-F1
#
_entry.id   AF-A0A1G3KW41-F1
#
_cell.length_a   1.000
_cell.length_b   1.000
_cell.length_c   1.000
_cell.angle_alpha   90.00
_cell.angle_beta   90.00
_cell.angle_gamma   90.00
#
_symmetry.space_group_name_H-M   'P 1'
#
loop_
_entity.id
_entity.type
_entity.pdbx_description
1 polymer ?
#
loop_
_entity_poly.entity_id
_entity_poly.type
_entity_poly.pdbx_seq_one_letter_code
_entity_poly.pdbx_strand_id
1 'polypeptide(L)'
;MKKNENIEYTTKEKVNIFETTSPLFNSLYKEIQDLSKKKPDGTLNESKVKLINRLLNDIKDFLIDEQENKYLDILSDENLPQYSDVVLILSQYSAALQKFKSKYYVRNEISCEYNWLIK
;
A
#
# COMPACT_ATOMS: atom_id res chain seq x y z
N MET A 1 12.10 12.81 30.81
CA MET A 1 12.24 11.38 30.51
C MET A 1 11.36 11.05 29.32
N LYS A 2 11.89 11.08 28.09
CA LYS A 2 11.13 10.64 26.91
C LYS A 2 11.43 9.17 26.68
N LYS A 3 10.33 8.40 26.70
CA LYS A 3 10.11 6.99 26.37
C LYS A 3 11.26 6.32 25.60
N ASN A 4 11.77 5.22 26.17
CA ASN A 4 12.44 4.16 25.41
C ASN A 4 11.40 3.55 24.45
N GLU A 5 11.19 4.17 23.28
CA GLU A 5 10.52 3.50 22.18
C GLU A 5 11.56 2.63 21.49
N ASN A 6 11.29 1.33 21.42
CA ASN A 6 12.12 0.36 20.72
C ASN A 6 12.10 0.76 19.25
N ILE A 7 13.16 1.42 18.78
CA ILE A 7 13.23 1.92 17.40
C ILE A 7 13.24 0.70 16.47
N GLU A 8 12.20 0.58 15.66
CA GLU A 8 12.08 -0.49 14.68
C GLU A 8 12.74 -0.06 13.35
N TYR A 9 13.45 -1.01 12.73
CA TYR A 9 14.18 -0.79 11.48
C TYR A 9 13.65 -1.72 10.39
N THR A 10 13.57 -1.19 9.18
CA THR A 10 13.25 -1.94 7.95
C THR A 10 14.53 -2.27 7.17
N THR A 11 14.42 -3.01 6.07
CA THR A 11 15.58 -3.32 5.20
C THR A 11 15.62 -2.38 4.00
N LYS A 12 16.81 -2.21 3.41
CA LYS A 12 16.97 -1.42 2.18
C LYS A 12 16.13 -1.98 1.02
N GLU A 13 16.01 -3.31 0.95
CA GLU A 13 15.18 -4.00 -0.05
C GLU A 13 13.71 -3.59 0.08
N LYS A 14 13.17 -3.61 1.31
CA LYS A 14 11.80 -3.17 1.60
C LYS A 14 11.58 -1.70 1.23
N VAL A 15 12.53 -0.82 1.54
CA VAL A 15 12.46 0.60 1.12
C VAL A 15 12.42 0.74 -0.39
N ASN A 16 13.27 0.02 -1.13
CA ASN A 16 13.27 0.07 -2.60
C ASN A 16 11.95 -0.41 -3.20
N ILE A 17 11.37 -1.50 -2.66
CA ILE A 17 10.05 -1.99 -3.10
C ILE A 17 8.98 -0.95 -2.80
N PHE A 18 8.99 -0.35 -1.61
CA PHE A 18 8.06 0.72 -1.24
C PHE A 18 8.15 1.90 -2.21
N GLU A 19 9.35 2.40 -2.48
CA GLU A 19 9.58 3.56 -3.36
C GLU A 19 9.19 3.27 -4.81
N THR A 20 9.30 2.02 -5.25
CA THR A 20 8.89 1.59 -6.60
C THR A 20 7.38 1.40 -6.70
N THR A 21 6.76 0.70 -5.75
CA THR A 21 5.35 0.29 -5.82
C THR A 21 4.38 1.37 -5.38
N SER A 22 4.74 2.20 -4.39
CA SER A 22 3.86 3.27 -3.87
C SER A 22 3.38 4.27 -4.93
N PRO A 23 4.23 4.82 -5.83
CA PRO A 23 3.74 5.74 -6.86
C PRO A 23 2.83 5.04 -7.87
N LEU A 24 3.14 3.80 -8.25
CA LEU A 24 2.30 3.00 -9.15
C LEU A 24 0.93 2.73 -8.53
N PHE A 25 0.93 2.36 -7.25
CA PHE A 25 -0.27 2.12 -6.45
C PHE A 25 -1.14 3.38 -6.35
N ASN A 26 -0.53 4.53 -6.03
CA ASN A 26 -1.27 5.79 -5.90
C ASN A 26 -1.90 6.23 -7.22
N SER A 27 -1.21 6.03 -8.35
CA SER A 27 -1.75 6.30 -9.68
C SER A 27 -2.95 5.41 -9.98
N LEU A 28 -2.82 4.10 -9.77
CA LEU A 28 -3.88 3.13 -9.95
C LEU A 28 -5.09 3.43 -9.05
N TYR A 29 -4.84 3.68 -7.76
CA TYR A 29 -5.90 3.96 -6.79
C TYR A 29 -6.70 5.20 -7.17
N LYS A 30 -6.03 6.26 -7.61
CA LYS A 30 -6.70 7.47 -8.09
C LYS A 30 -7.58 7.21 -9.31
N GLU A 31 -7.07 6.46 -10.30
CA GLU A 31 -7.85 6.11 -11.49
C GLU A 31 -9.12 5.33 -11.13
N ILE A 32 -8.98 4.29 -10.32
CA ILE A 32 -10.12 3.47 -9.89
C ILE A 32 -11.09 4.27 -9.02
N GLN A 33 -10.60 5.16 -8.15
CA GLN A 33 -11.44 6.05 -7.36
C GLN A 33 -12.25 7.01 -8.26
N ASP A 34 -11.64 7.57 -9.30
CA ASP A 34 -12.33 8.48 -10.22
C ASP A 34 -13.35 7.74 -11.10
N LEU A 35 -13.08 6.48 -11.48
CA LEU A 35 -14.05 5.61 -12.15
C LEU A 35 -15.22 5.25 -11.23
N SER A 36 -14.93 4.89 -9.98
CA SER A 36 -15.95 4.57 -8.97
C SER A 36 -16.90 5.74 -8.69
N LYS A 37 -16.39 6.97 -8.63
CA LYS A 37 -17.25 8.17 -8.47
C LYS A 37 -18.24 8.35 -9.63
N LYS A 38 -17.88 7.92 -10.85
CA LYS A 38 -18.72 8.05 -12.05
C LYS A 38 -19.68 6.89 -12.21
N LYS A 39 -19.23 5.67 -11.91
CA LYS A 39 -19.97 4.43 -12.09
C LYS A 39 -19.57 3.42 -11.00
N PRO A 40 -20.07 3.56 -9.76
CA PRO A 40 -19.62 2.72 -8.65
C PRO A 40 -19.92 1.24 -8.86
N ASP A 41 -21.05 0.95 -9.49
CA ASP A 41 -21.59 -0.37 -9.84
C ASP A 41 -20.97 -0.98 -11.11
N GLY A 42 -20.02 -0.28 -11.74
CA GLY A 42 -19.33 -0.78 -12.93
C GLY A 42 -18.40 -1.94 -12.59
N THR A 43 -18.56 -3.07 -13.28
CA THR A 43 -17.70 -4.26 -13.12
C THR A 43 -16.35 -4.08 -13.82
N LEU A 44 -15.26 -4.46 -13.16
CA LEU A 44 -13.95 -4.57 -13.81
C LEU A 44 -13.89 -5.81 -14.70
N ASN A 45 -13.10 -5.75 -15.78
CA ASN A 45 -12.80 -6.95 -16.56
C ASN A 45 -11.63 -7.74 -15.95
N GLU A 46 -11.53 -9.01 -16.31
CA GLU A 46 -10.51 -9.94 -15.82
C GLU A 46 -9.07 -9.43 -16.05
N SER A 47 -8.78 -8.85 -17.22
CA SER A 47 -7.45 -8.31 -17.53
C SER A 47 -7.03 -7.19 -16.57
N LYS A 48 -7.96 -6.30 -16.20
CA LYS A 48 -7.70 -5.25 -15.21
C LYS A 48 -7.53 -5.83 -13.81
N VAL A 49 -8.36 -6.81 -13.43
CA VAL A 49 -8.23 -7.51 -12.15
C VAL A 49 -6.84 -8.14 -12.00
N LYS A 50 -6.37 -8.88 -13.02
CA LYS A 50 -5.02 -9.48 -13.02
C LYS A 50 -3.91 -8.43 -12.90
N LEU A 51 -4.03 -7.31 -13.61
CA LEU A 51 -3.06 -6.22 -13.54
C LEU A 51 -2.98 -5.63 -12.13
N ILE A 52 -4.14 -5.38 -11.50
CA ILE A 52 -4.23 -4.85 -10.14
C ILE A 52 -3.64 -5.85 -9.16
N ASN A 53 -4.06 -7.12 -9.23
CA ASN A 53 -3.60 -8.17 -8.33
C ASN A 53 -2.09 -8.39 -8.38
N ARG A 54 -1.44 -8.22 -9.55
CA ARG A 54 0.03 -8.26 -9.63
C ARG A 54 0.67 -7.23 -8.69
N LEU A 55 0.19 -5.99 -8.73
CA LEU A 55 0.71 -4.92 -7.87
C LEU A 55 0.33 -5.15 -6.39
N LEU A 56 -0.88 -5.65 -6.12
CA LEU A 56 -1.31 -5.94 -4.76
C LEU A 56 -0.50 -7.07 -4.12
N ASN A 57 -0.17 -8.12 -4.88
CA ASN A 57 0.69 -9.20 -4.41
C ASN A 57 2.08 -8.70 -4.05
N ASP A 58 2.72 -7.89 -4.92
CA ASP A 58 4.04 -7.31 -4.62
C ASP A 58 4.03 -6.50 -3.31
N ILE A 59 2.98 -5.69 -3.10
CA ILE A 59 2.83 -4.88 -1.87
C ILE A 59 2.53 -5.76 -0.66
N LYS A 60 1.68 -6.78 -0.82
CA LYS A 60 1.34 -7.72 0.27
C LYS A 60 2.57 -8.51 0.70
N ASP A 61 3.37 -9.02 -0.23
CA ASP A 61 4.61 -9.74 0.08
C ASP A 61 5.63 -8.84 0.78
N PHE A 62 5.77 -7.59 0.32
CA PHE A 62 6.60 -6.59 0.96
C PHE A 62 6.18 -6.30 2.42
N LEU A 63 4.87 -6.25 2.69
CA LEU A 63 4.31 -6.00 4.01
C LEU A 63 4.16 -7.27 4.85
N ILE A 64 4.75 -8.42 4.49
CA ILE A 64 4.49 -9.71 5.16
C ILE A 64 4.75 -9.68 6.68
N ASP A 65 5.73 -8.90 7.13
CA ASP A 65 6.08 -8.76 8.55
C ASP A 65 5.33 -7.63 9.26
N GLU A 66 4.50 -6.87 8.56
CA GLU A 66 3.70 -5.79 9.13
C GLU A 66 2.33 -6.29 9.58
N GLN A 67 1.81 -5.73 10.68
CA GLN A 67 0.55 -6.19 11.27
C GLN A 67 -0.65 -5.96 10.34
N GLU A 68 -0.57 -4.98 9.46
CA GLU A 68 -1.60 -4.63 8.48
C GLU A 68 -1.79 -5.72 7.43
N ASN A 69 -0.80 -6.60 7.20
CA ASN A 69 -0.82 -7.62 6.15
C ASN A 69 -2.07 -8.53 6.18
N LYS A 70 -2.52 -8.87 7.39
CA LYS A 70 -3.68 -9.75 7.61
C LYS A 70 -5.01 -9.19 7.11
N TYR A 71 -5.05 -7.90 6.77
CA TYR A 71 -6.23 -7.21 6.23
C TYR A 71 -6.08 -6.87 4.75
N LEU A 72 -4.99 -7.30 4.10
CA LEU A 72 -4.73 -7.00 2.70
C LEU A 72 -5.23 -8.15 1.82
N ASP A 73 -6.42 -8.00 1.26
CA ASP A 73 -7.01 -8.98 0.34
C ASP A 73 -6.64 -8.70 -1.12
N ILE A 74 -6.74 -9.72 -1.97
CA ILE A 74 -6.65 -9.57 -3.43
C ILE A 74 -8.05 -9.57 -4.04
N LEU A 75 -8.17 -9.04 -5.26
CA LEU A 75 -9.44 -9.03 -5.98
C LEU A 75 -9.77 -10.44 -6.50
N SER A 76 -11.06 -10.82 -6.47
CA SER A 76 -11.53 -12.06 -7.07
C SER A 76 -11.53 -11.96 -8.60
N ASP A 77 -11.00 -12.99 -9.27
CA ASP A 77 -11.05 -13.18 -10.72
C ASP A 77 -12.23 -14.05 -11.18
N GLU A 78 -12.81 -14.87 -10.29
CA GLU A 78 -14.04 -15.63 -10.54
C GLU A 78 -15.30 -14.77 -10.43
N ASN A 79 -15.36 -13.90 -9.41
CA ASN A 79 -16.46 -12.97 -9.19
C ASN A 79 -15.93 -11.54 -9.37
N LEU A 80 -15.94 -11.08 -10.62
CA LEU A 80 -15.35 -9.80 -10.99
C LEU A 80 -15.94 -8.65 -10.15
N PRO A 81 -15.10 -7.85 -9.46
CA PRO A 81 -15.55 -6.84 -8.51
C PRO A 81 -16.12 -5.61 -9.20
N GLN A 82 -16.97 -4.86 -8.49
CA GLN A 82 -17.38 -3.53 -8.90
C GLN A 82 -16.31 -2.50 -8.55
N TYR A 83 -16.30 -1.35 -9.22
CA TYR A 83 -15.34 -0.27 -8.93
C TYR A 83 -15.38 0.15 -7.45
N SER A 84 -16.55 0.21 -6.82
CA SER A 84 -16.66 0.50 -5.37
C SER A 84 -15.97 -0.55 -4.49
N ASP A 85 -16.08 -1.83 -4.83
CA ASP A 85 -15.47 -2.93 -4.08
C ASP A 85 -13.94 -2.84 -4.20
N VAL A 86 -13.44 -2.55 -5.40
CA VAL A 86 -12.01 -2.35 -5.63
C VAL A 86 -11.50 -1.14 -4.86
N VAL A 87 -12.21 -0.01 -4.87
CA VAL A 87 -11.82 1.18 -4.08
C VAL A 87 -11.69 0.84 -2.60
N LEU A 88 -12.60 0.03 -2.04
CA LEU A 88 -12.55 -0.38 -0.64
C LEU A 88 -11.26 -1.16 -0.34
N ILE A 89 -10.92 -2.15 -1.17
CA ILE A 89 -9.70 -2.94 -1.02
C ILE A 89 -8.46 -2.04 -1.17
N LEU A 90 -8.39 -1.22 -2.21
CA LEU A 90 -7.27 -0.29 -2.42
C LEU A 90 -7.13 0.71 -1.25
N SER A 91 -8.21 1.13 -0.60
CA SER A 91 -8.10 2.01 0.57
C SER A 91 -7.31 1.37 1.73
N GLN A 92 -7.42 0.06 1.92
CA GLN A 92 -6.68 -0.68 2.95
C GLN A 92 -5.18 -0.73 2.63
N TYR A 93 -4.82 -1.00 1.37
CA TYR A 93 -3.42 -0.95 0.92
C TYR A 93 -2.83 0.46 1.05
N SER A 94 -3.61 1.51 0.73
CA SER A 94 -3.18 2.89 0.91
C SER A 94 -2.84 3.19 2.38
N ALA A 95 -3.69 2.75 3.31
CA ALA A 95 -3.46 2.90 4.74
C ALA A 95 -2.21 2.13 5.20
N ALA A 96 -2.02 0.90 4.71
CA ALA A 96 -0.86 0.09 5.07
C ALA A 96 0.47 0.68 4.56
N LEU A 97 0.50 1.19 3.32
CA LEU A 97 1.66 1.90 2.78
C LEU A 97 1.98 3.19 3.57
N GLN A 98 0.95 3.97 3.92
CA GLN A 98 1.13 5.16 4.76
C GLN A 98 1.67 4.80 6.14
N LYS A 99 1.17 3.71 6.73
CA LYS A 99 1.61 3.22 8.02
C LYS A 99 3.08 2.78 7.97
N PHE A 100 3.48 2.00 6.97
CA PHE A 100 4.87 1.63 6.75
C PHE A 100 5.78 2.86 6.67
N LYS A 101 5.41 3.85 5.84
CA LYS A 101 6.18 5.10 5.71
C LYS A 101 6.25 5.84 7.05
N SER A 102 5.14 5.99 7.76
CA SER A 102 5.12 6.70 9.05
C SER A 102 5.99 6.03 10.12
N LYS A 103 6.14 4.71 10.04
CA LYS A 103 6.90 3.90 10.99
C LYS A 103 8.39 3.99 10.75
N TYR A 104 8.82 3.95 9.47
CA TYR A 104 10.24 3.84 9.13
C TYR A 104 10.85 5.10 8.49
N TYR A 105 10.06 6.10 8.09
CA TYR A 105 10.55 7.36 7.54
C TYR A 105 10.39 8.48 8.56
N VAL A 106 11.44 8.73 9.33
CA VAL A 106 11.41 9.62 10.49
C VAL A 106 12.27 10.85 10.28
N ARG A 107 11.93 11.93 10.98
CA ARG A 107 12.75 13.14 11.01
C ARG A 107 13.94 12.94 11.96
N ASN A 108 15.14 13.16 11.46
CA ASN A 108 16.34 13.26 12.26
C ASN A 108 16.29 14.57 13.07
N GLU A 109 16.37 14.48 14.40
CA GLU A 109 16.26 15.64 15.29
C GLU A 109 17.44 16.62 15.16
N ILE A 110 18.61 16.14 14.73
CA ILE A 110 19.83 16.94 14.62
C ILE A 110 19.91 17.63 13.27
N SER A 111 19.81 16.88 12.16
CA SER A 111 19.92 17.46 10.81
C SER A 111 18.62 18.09 10.30
N CYS A 112 17.49 17.86 11.00
CA CYS A 112 16.14 18.20 10.54
C CYS A 112 15.70 17.53 9.22
N GLU A 113 16.51 16.62 8.69
CA GLU A 113 16.22 15.86 7.46
C GLU A 113 15.39 14.62 7.77
N TYR A 114 14.67 14.12 6.78
CA TYR A 114 13.96 12.85 6.90
C TYR A 114 14.81 11.72 6.36
N ASN A 115 14.85 10.61 7.08
CA ASN A 115 15.64 9.44 6.73
C ASN A 115 14.85 8.16 6.98
N TRP A 116 15.14 7.14 6.17
CA TRP A 116 14.66 5.79 6.41
C TRP A 116 15.46 5.13 7.55
N LEU A 117 14.76 4.51 8.48
CA LEU A 117 15.32 3.66 9.53
C LEU A 117 15.65 2.29 8.93
N ILE A 118 16.85 2.18 8.34
CA ILE A 118 17.32 0.97 7.67
C ILE A 118 18.32 0.23 8.57
N LYS A 119 18.18 -1.10 8.65
CA LYS A 119 19.18 -2.02 9.21
C LYS A 119 19.83 -2.88 8.13
#